data_AF-A0A8K0JJP2-F1
#
_entry.id   AF-A0A8K0JJP2-F1
#
_cell.length_a   1.000
_cell.length_b   1.000
_cell.length_c   1.000
_cell.angle_alpha   90.00
_cell.angle_beta   90.00
_cell.angle_gamma   90.00
#
_symmetry.space_group_name_H-M   'P 1'
#
loop_
_entity.id
_entity.type
_entity.pdbx_description
1 polymer ?
#
loop_
_entity_poly.entity_id
_entity_poly.type
_entity_poly.pdbx_seq_one_letter_code
_entity_poly.pdbx_strand_id
1 'polypeptide(L)'
;MTVPIAQRAVLTRLAEPGQETWQFTAAHPVPSPSVDQVLVKTTHIGLNPFDWQSVAYKFGITSDPKVIGRDGAGVVVQVGTQVTRFKEGDRVWFCANSGSNDTGAFQEYSIHDQAELGHTPDNVSDLQAATLGTGLITAGVALFRTLKFDLHDLLKEAEPISKSERPWILIWGGAGITGVYLIQLARLLGFRIICAASPVNHEYVRSLGAEVILDRWTEPRELIEQIRAATGDNVTLAIDNVGSETAILCHQVLEGSTSWRKKHSIDASSNSARLVALAGFPKTTDSASDAVREVELPRISFSTTFYGHSDFSLPLLDTFHRLLREGQIRPARYNVLPGGLTGIQAGLERLKAGKGIGGHKLILSMEEPVTPPVAEPVPVLRVLRKRKTAQVEAEEVVVKRQRVVA
;
A
#
# COMPACT_ATOMS: atom_id res chain seq x y z
N MET A 1 -3.87 -33.27 -0.06
CA MET A 1 -2.45 -33.38 0.39
C MET A 1 -2.47 -33.60 1.89
N THR A 2 -1.57 -34.40 2.46
CA THR A 2 -1.50 -34.55 3.92
C THR A 2 -0.89 -33.30 4.54
N VAL A 3 -1.60 -32.66 5.48
CA VAL A 3 -1.10 -31.49 6.23
C VAL A 3 -0.05 -31.96 7.25
N PRO A 4 1.16 -31.38 7.27
CA PRO A 4 2.20 -31.77 8.23
C PRO A 4 1.89 -31.26 9.64
N ILE A 5 2.48 -31.87 10.67
CA ILE A 5 2.33 -31.43 12.06
C ILE A 5 3.22 -30.22 12.40
N ALA A 6 4.28 -30.00 11.62
CA ALA A 6 5.25 -28.93 11.78
C ALA A 6 5.57 -28.29 10.42
N GLN A 7 6.01 -27.05 10.47
CA GLN A 7 6.24 -26.17 9.32
C GLN A 7 7.42 -25.24 9.54
N ARG A 8 7.90 -24.67 8.43
CA ARG A 8 8.86 -23.58 8.43
C ARG A 8 8.16 -22.26 8.75
N ALA A 9 8.79 -21.44 9.57
CA ALA A 9 8.32 -20.10 9.91
C ALA A 9 9.48 -19.15 10.22
N VAL A 10 9.21 -17.84 10.15
CA VAL A 10 10.09 -16.80 10.69
C VAL A 10 9.42 -16.19 11.92
N LEU A 11 10.05 -16.41 13.06
CA LEU A 11 9.67 -15.84 14.34
C LEU A 11 10.37 -14.50 14.54
N THR A 12 9.65 -13.54 15.08
CA THR A 12 10.19 -12.26 15.53
C THR A 12 10.17 -12.18 17.05
N ARG A 13 11.24 -11.63 17.62
CA ARG A 13 11.34 -11.32 19.04
C ARG A 13 11.45 -9.83 19.26
N LEU A 14 10.96 -9.33 20.40
CA LEU A 14 11.29 -8.00 20.88
C LEU A 14 12.69 -8.03 21.48
N ALA A 15 13.69 -8.25 20.62
CA ALA A 15 15.07 -8.53 21.00
C ALA A 15 15.67 -7.42 21.89
N GLU A 16 16.33 -7.85 22.96
CA GLU A 16 17.26 -7.00 23.71
C GLU A 16 18.54 -6.74 22.88
N PRO A 17 19.34 -5.71 23.20
CA PRO A 17 20.60 -5.45 22.52
C PRO A 17 21.50 -6.70 22.45
N GLY A 18 21.88 -7.11 21.24
CA GLY A 18 22.72 -8.29 21.00
C GLY A 18 21.96 -9.59 20.70
N GLN A 19 20.63 -9.60 20.73
CA GLN A 19 19.81 -10.74 20.30
C GLN A 19 19.36 -10.62 18.85
N GLU A 20 19.26 -11.76 18.16
CA GLU A 20 18.67 -11.81 16.82
C GLU A 20 17.17 -11.54 16.89
N THR A 21 16.73 -10.53 16.14
CA THR A 21 15.32 -10.14 16.03
C THR A 21 14.50 -11.15 15.22
N TRP A 22 15.10 -11.75 14.19
CA TRP A 22 14.45 -12.65 13.24
C TRP A 22 15.04 -14.05 13.39
N GLN A 23 14.20 -15.04 13.69
CA GLN A 23 14.62 -16.42 13.90
C GLN A 23 13.85 -17.34 12.94
N PHE A 24 14.58 -17.99 12.04
CA PHE A 24 14.04 -19.06 11.22
C PHE A 24 13.90 -20.35 12.05
N THR A 25 12.81 -21.08 11.85
CA THR A 25 12.60 -22.42 12.41
C THR A 25 11.95 -23.33 11.38
N ALA A 26 12.27 -24.62 11.41
CA ALA A 26 11.62 -25.66 10.61
C ALA A 26 10.64 -26.53 11.43
N ALA A 27 10.46 -26.21 12.71
CA ALA A 27 9.68 -27.00 13.67
C ALA A 27 8.55 -26.20 14.32
N HIS A 28 8.06 -25.14 13.66
CA HIS A 28 6.89 -24.42 14.17
C HIS A 28 5.64 -25.29 13.98
N PRO A 29 4.74 -25.42 14.96
CA PRO A 29 3.53 -26.24 14.80
C PRO A 29 2.63 -25.70 13.67
N VAL A 30 1.96 -26.59 12.95
CA VAL A 30 0.88 -26.21 12.03
C VAL A 30 -0.41 -26.00 12.83
N PRO A 31 -1.07 -24.84 12.73
CA PRO A 31 -2.33 -24.61 13.43
C PRO A 31 -3.46 -25.42 12.82
N SER A 32 -4.46 -25.75 13.62
CA SER A 32 -5.72 -26.34 13.16
C SER A 32 -6.81 -25.26 13.07
N PRO A 33 -7.58 -25.19 11.97
CA PRO A 33 -8.64 -24.21 11.85
C PRO A 33 -9.77 -24.50 12.86
N SER A 34 -10.33 -23.46 13.47
CA SER A 34 -11.59 -23.56 14.20
C SER A 34 -12.79 -23.69 13.24
N VAL A 35 -14.01 -23.77 13.78
CA VAL A 35 -15.22 -24.10 13.02
C VAL A 35 -15.51 -23.15 11.85
N ASP A 36 -15.16 -21.87 11.95
CA ASP A 36 -15.38 -20.84 10.91
C ASP A 36 -14.10 -20.46 10.14
N GLN A 37 -13.00 -21.16 10.41
CA GLN A 37 -11.70 -20.85 9.83
C GLN A 37 -11.32 -21.85 8.74
N VAL A 38 -10.39 -21.43 7.89
CA VAL A 38 -9.73 -22.30 6.92
C VAL A 38 -8.23 -22.32 7.18
N LEU A 39 -7.60 -23.45 6.88
CA LEU A 39 -6.15 -23.56 6.82
C LEU A 39 -5.69 -23.30 5.39
N VAL A 40 -4.80 -22.34 5.23
CA VAL A 40 -4.22 -21.95 3.94
C VAL A 40 -2.76 -22.38 3.89
N LYS A 41 -2.39 -23.13 2.84
CA LYS A 41 -0.98 -23.32 2.46
C LYS A 41 -0.54 -22.11 1.65
N THR A 42 0.28 -21.26 2.25
CA THR A 42 0.79 -20.04 1.63
C THR A 42 1.77 -20.38 0.50
N THR A 43 1.54 -19.83 -0.68
CA THR A 43 2.45 -19.98 -1.84
C THR A 43 3.32 -18.75 -2.02
N HIS A 44 2.80 -17.56 -1.72
CA HIS A 44 3.49 -16.29 -1.87
C HIS A 44 3.17 -15.35 -0.72
N ILE A 45 4.17 -14.57 -0.29
CA ILE A 45 4.02 -13.55 0.76
C ILE A 45 4.36 -12.17 0.22
N GLY A 46 3.62 -11.16 0.67
CA GLY A 46 3.87 -9.76 0.36
C GLY A 46 4.40 -9.00 1.57
N LEU A 47 5.53 -8.30 1.38
CA LEU A 47 6.11 -7.49 2.45
C LEU A 47 5.43 -6.11 2.55
N ASN A 48 5.29 -5.62 3.78
CA ASN A 48 4.69 -4.34 4.12
C ASN A 48 5.62 -3.49 5.00
N PRO A 49 5.50 -2.15 4.96
CA PRO A 49 6.11 -1.29 5.96
C PRO A 49 5.71 -1.68 7.39
N PHE A 50 4.43 -2.06 7.58
CA PHE A 50 3.92 -2.54 8.86
C PHE A 50 4.79 -3.66 9.46
N ASP A 51 5.26 -4.61 8.65
CA ASP A 51 5.98 -5.80 9.12
C ASP A 51 7.29 -5.45 9.83
N TRP A 52 8.06 -4.48 9.32
CA TRP A 52 9.28 -4.04 9.99
C TRP A 52 9.00 -2.96 11.05
N GLN A 53 7.99 -2.13 10.84
CA GLN A 53 7.62 -1.06 11.78
C GLN A 53 7.06 -1.60 13.08
N SER A 54 6.24 -2.65 13.03
CA SER A 54 5.65 -3.29 14.21
C SER A 54 6.73 -3.78 15.17
N VAL A 55 7.81 -4.34 14.62
CA VAL A 55 8.98 -4.79 15.38
C VAL A 55 9.82 -3.61 15.87
N ALA A 56 10.18 -2.67 14.97
CA ALA A 56 11.04 -1.54 15.31
C ALA A 56 10.43 -0.58 16.34
N TYR A 57 9.11 -0.41 16.30
CA TYR A 57 8.38 0.51 17.18
C TYR A 57 7.50 -0.22 18.21
N LYS A 58 7.67 -1.55 18.34
CA LYS A 58 7.07 -2.39 19.38
C LYS A 58 5.53 -2.26 19.48
N PHE A 59 4.82 -2.29 18.35
CA PHE A 59 3.35 -2.27 18.31
C PHE A 59 2.80 -3.47 17.55
N GLY A 60 1.57 -3.90 17.89
CA GLY A 60 0.92 -5.02 17.21
C GLY A 60 1.59 -6.39 17.44
N ILE A 61 2.48 -6.50 18.42
CA ILE A 61 3.13 -7.73 18.85
C ILE A 61 2.40 -8.27 20.08
N THR A 62 1.58 -9.31 19.89
CA THR A 62 0.72 -9.88 20.95
C THR A 62 1.37 -11.04 21.72
N SER A 63 2.52 -11.52 21.27
CA SER A 63 3.30 -12.58 21.91
C SER A 63 4.78 -12.38 21.60
N ASP A 64 5.67 -12.99 22.39
CA ASP A 64 7.10 -13.05 22.09
C ASP A 64 7.61 -14.48 22.37
N PRO A 65 8.06 -15.26 21.38
CA PRO A 65 8.15 -14.91 19.95
C PRO A 65 6.78 -14.76 19.24
N LYS A 66 6.78 -14.00 18.15
CA LYS A 66 5.61 -13.74 17.27
C LYS A 66 5.88 -14.27 15.86
N VAL A 67 4.88 -14.86 15.20
CA VAL A 67 4.88 -14.99 13.73
C VAL A 67 4.15 -13.77 13.17
N ILE A 68 4.85 -12.94 12.39
CA ILE A 68 4.28 -11.74 11.75
C ILE A 68 4.02 -11.98 10.26
N GLY A 69 3.94 -10.90 9.49
CA GLY A 69 3.67 -10.92 8.06
C GLY A 69 2.20 -10.68 7.80
N ARG A 70 1.89 -9.63 7.05
CA ARG A 70 0.51 -9.22 6.80
C ARG A 70 -0.10 -9.82 5.54
N ASP A 71 0.65 -9.95 4.44
CA ASP A 71 0.04 -10.32 3.17
C ASP A 71 0.50 -11.69 2.69
N GLY A 72 -0.44 -12.46 2.18
CA GLY A 72 -0.14 -13.70 1.49
C GLY A 72 -1.22 -14.11 0.51
N ALA A 73 -0.85 -15.06 -0.35
CA ALA A 73 -1.75 -15.81 -1.21
C ALA A 73 -1.39 -17.29 -1.15
N GLY A 74 -2.36 -18.15 -1.41
CA GLY A 74 -2.18 -19.58 -1.30
C GLY A 74 -3.42 -20.38 -1.64
N VAL A 75 -3.43 -21.61 -1.15
CA VAL A 75 -4.48 -22.59 -1.44
C VAL A 75 -5.08 -23.10 -0.12
N VAL A 76 -6.40 -23.20 -0.06
CA VAL A 76 -7.11 -23.81 1.07
C VAL A 76 -6.81 -25.30 1.12
N VAL A 77 -6.35 -25.81 2.26
CA VAL A 77 -5.99 -27.23 2.47
C VAL A 77 -6.81 -27.93 3.54
N GLN A 78 -7.55 -27.18 4.35
CA GLN A 78 -8.52 -27.71 5.31
C GLN A 78 -9.55 -26.62 5.63
N VAL A 79 -10.79 -27.01 5.92
CA VAL A 79 -11.86 -26.08 6.31
C VAL A 79 -12.51 -26.52 7.62
N GLY A 80 -12.92 -25.54 8.43
CA GLY A 80 -13.77 -25.76 9.60
C GLY A 80 -15.17 -26.21 9.22
N THR A 81 -15.90 -26.79 10.17
CA THR A 81 -17.21 -27.41 9.93
C THR A 81 -18.35 -26.44 9.60
N GLN A 82 -18.18 -25.14 9.88
CA GLN A 82 -19.13 -24.07 9.56
C GLN A 82 -18.66 -23.19 8.39
N VAL A 83 -17.54 -23.53 7.75
CA VAL A 83 -17.09 -22.84 6.56
C VAL A 83 -18.02 -23.16 5.40
N THR A 84 -18.54 -22.11 4.76
CA THR A 84 -19.46 -22.22 3.61
C THR A 84 -18.94 -21.52 2.37
N ARG A 85 -18.03 -20.55 2.53
CA ARG A 85 -17.47 -19.76 1.42
C ARG A 85 -16.33 -20.46 0.67
N PHE A 86 -15.65 -21.41 1.31
CA PHE A 86 -14.44 -22.03 0.77
C PHE A 86 -14.48 -23.55 0.88
N LYS A 87 -13.73 -24.20 0.00
CA LYS A 87 -13.41 -25.63 0.05
C LYS A 87 -11.92 -25.85 -0.22
N GLU A 88 -11.43 -27.05 0.11
CA GLU A 88 -10.08 -27.46 -0.24
C GLU A 88 -9.81 -27.29 -1.75
N GLY A 89 -8.64 -26.74 -2.07
CA GLY A 89 -8.21 -26.43 -3.44
C GLY A 89 -8.53 -25.01 -3.90
N ASP A 90 -9.37 -24.26 -3.18
CA ASP A 90 -9.65 -22.87 -3.55
C ASP A 90 -8.39 -21.99 -3.40
N ARG A 91 -8.18 -21.11 -4.38
CA ARG A 91 -7.11 -20.12 -4.38
C ARG A 91 -7.55 -18.85 -3.67
N VAL A 92 -6.73 -18.36 -2.77
CA VAL A 92 -7.10 -17.27 -1.84
C VAL A 92 -5.97 -16.27 -1.63
N TRP A 93 -6.33 -15.09 -1.12
CA TRP A 93 -5.42 -14.05 -0.65
C TRP A 93 -5.94 -13.45 0.66
N PHE A 94 -5.04 -12.93 1.48
CA PHE A 94 -5.38 -12.44 2.82
C PHE A 94 -4.57 -11.22 3.26
N CYS A 95 -5.15 -10.48 4.19
CA CYS A 95 -4.45 -9.56 5.08
C CYS A 95 -4.55 -10.13 6.50
N ALA A 96 -3.50 -10.84 6.94
CA ALA A 96 -3.42 -11.56 8.19
C ALA A 96 -3.74 -10.67 9.40
N ASN A 97 -4.63 -11.14 10.26
CA ASN A 97 -4.91 -10.52 11.55
C ASN A 97 -3.66 -10.61 12.45
N SER A 98 -3.21 -9.50 13.04
CA SER A 98 -2.02 -9.49 13.92
C SER A 98 -2.30 -10.04 15.33
N GLY A 99 -3.56 -10.35 15.66
CA GLY A 99 -3.97 -10.82 16.97
C GLY A 99 -3.39 -12.19 17.37
N SER A 100 -3.15 -13.09 16.42
CA SER A 100 -2.65 -14.46 16.66
C SER A 100 -1.33 -14.74 15.93
N ASN A 101 -0.56 -15.73 16.40
CA ASN A 101 0.58 -16.26 15.64
C ASN A 101 0.12 -17.11 14.45
N ASP A 102 -0.99 -17.81 14.63
CA ASP A 102 -1.48 -18.79 13.67
C ASP A 102 -1.98 -18.15 12.36
N THR A 103 -2.17 -16.84 12.35
CA THR A 103 -2.64 -16.05 11.21
C THR A 103 -1.52 -15.41 10.40
N GLY A 104 -0.31 -15.25 10.97
CA GLY A 104 0.79 -14.50 10.36
C GLY A 104 1.24 -15.11 9.02
N ALA A 105 1.60 -14.27 8.04
CA ALA A 105 1.97 -14.74 6.71
C ALA A 105 3.37 -15.37 6.64
N PHE A 106 4.26 -15.12 7.61
CA PHE A 106 5.65 -15.60 7.58
C PHE A 106 5.80 -17.04 8.09
N GLN A 107 4.92 -17.92 7.62
CA GLN A 107 4.87 -19.36 7.85
C GLN A 107 4.19 -20.06 6.68
N GLU A 108 4.41 -21.36 6.52
CA GLU A 108 3.89 -22.13 5.37
C GLU A 108 2.37 -22.37 5.42
N TYR A 109 1.80 -22.46 6.62
CA TYR A 109 0.40 -22.75 6.89
C TYR A 109 -0.13 -21.78 7.93
N SER A 110 -1.20 -21.06 7.57
CA SER A 110 -1.86 -20.10 8.46
C SER A 110 -3.37 -20.27 8.41
N ILE A 111 -4.03 -19.99 9.52
CA ILE A 111 -5.49 -20.03 9.63
C ILE A 111 -6.10 -18.64 9.43
N HIS A 112 -7.24 -18.58 8.75
CA HIS A 112 -7.97 -17.34 8.51
C HIS A 112 -9.46 -17.56 8.71
N ASP A 113 -10.14 -16.58 9.29
CA ASP A 113 -11.60 -16.58 9.35
C ASP A 113 -12.16 -16.47 7.93
N GLN A 114 -13.19 -17.25 7.60
CA GLN A 114 -13.79 -17.21 6.27
C GLN A 114 -14.32 -15.81 5.91
N ALA A 115 -14.65 -14.95 6.87
CA ALA A 115 -15.08 -13.58 6.63
C ALA A 115 -13.92 -12.59 6.38
N GLU A 116 -12.67 -13.00 6.57
CA GLU A 116 -11.48 -12.16 6.43
C GLU A 116 -10.61 -12.58 5.23
N LEU A 117 -11.03 -13.61 4.51
CA LEU A 117 -10.31 -14.23 3.39
C LEU A 117 -10.95 -13.88 2.04
N GLY A 118 -10.12 -13.49 1.07
CA GLY A 118 -10.54 -13.18 -0.29
C GLY A 118 -10.28 -14.32 -1.26
N HIS A 119 -11.20 -14.58 -2.18
CA HIS A 119 -10.97 -15.48 -3.32
C HIS A 119 -10.03 -14.83 -4.33
N THR A 120 -9.11 -15.62 -4.87
CA THR A 120 -8.28 -15.25 -6.03
C THR A 120 -9.01 -15.65 -7.32
N PRO A 121 -9.44 -14.69 -8.17
CA PRO A 121 -10.03 -15.01 -9.46
C PRO A 121 -9.08 -15.73 -10.42
N ASP A 122 -9.61 -16.48 -11.38
CA ASP A 122 -8.80 -17.25 -12.35
C ASP A 122 -7.88 -16.37 -13.21
N ASN A 123 -8.27 -15.12 -13.48
CA ASN A 123 -7.47 -14.16 -14.25
C ASN A 123 -6.36 -13.47 -13.41
N VAL A 124 -6.22 -13.83 -12.13
CA VAL A 124 -5.21 -13.28 -11.22
C VAL A 124 -4.29 -14.43 -10.78
N SER A 125 -2.98 -14.31 -10.99
CA SER A 125 -1.98 -15.27 -10.50
C SER A 125 -1.78 -15.17 -8.98
N ASP A 126 -1.23 -16.20 -8.34
CA ASP A 126 -0.95 -16.18 -6.90
C ASP A 126 0.07 -15.08 -6.52
N LEU A 127 1.06 -14.83 -7.38
CA LEU A 127 2.00 -13.71 -7.25
C LEU A 127 1.28 -12.36 -7.18
N GLN A 128 0.35 -12.14 -8.10
CA GLN A 128 -0.47 -10.94 -8.12
C GLN A 128 -1.41 -10.87 -6.91
N ALA A 129 -2.01 -11.99 -6.51
CA ALA A 129 -2.91 -12.07 -5.38
C ALA A 129 -2.21 -11.69 -4.06
N ALA A 130 -0.93 -12.05 -3.89
CA ALA A 130 -0.11 -11.65 -2.74
C ALA A 130 0.17 -10.12 -2.67
N THR A 131 -0.19 -9.35 -3.70
CA THR A 131 -0.14 -7.88 -3.68
C THR A 131 -1.41 -7.22 -3.17
N LEU A 132 -2.50 -7.97 -2.99
CA LEU A 132 -3.83 -7.43 -2.68
C LEU A 132 -3.95 -7.05 -1.20
N GLY A 133 -3.75 -8.01 -0.30
CA GLY A 133 -3.92 -7.94 1.16
C GLY A 133 -4.04 -6.54 1.78
N THR A 134 -3.00 -6.09 2.47
CA THR A 134 -3.01 -4.86 3.28
C THR A 134 -3.35 -3.64 2.43
N GLY A 135 -2.80 -3.53 1.22
CA GLY A 135 -3.01 -2.34 0.38
C GLY A 135 -4.47 -2.14 -0.04
N LEU A 136 -5.08 -3.20 -0.58
CA LEU A 136 -6.45 -3.15 -1.08
C LEU A 136 -7.46 -3.05 0.07
N ILE A 137 -7.26 -3.80 1.16
CA ILE A 137 -8.12 -3.70 2.35
C ILE A 137 -8.01 -2.30 2.98
N THR A 138 -6.81 -1.71 3.07
CA THR A 138 -6.65 -0.34 3.60
C THR A 138 -7.41 0.66 2.74
N ALA A 139 -7.33 0.55 1.41
CA ALA A 139 -8.05 1.42 0.49
C ALA A 139 -9.58 1.28 0.66
N GLY A 140 -10.07 0.04 0.80
CA GLY A 140 -11.47 -0.26 1.07
C GLY A 140 -11.97 0.32 2.39
N VAL A 141 -11.26 0.07 3.49
CA VAL A 141 -11.62 0.61 4.81
C VAL A 141 -11.61 2.15 4.78
N ALA A 142 -10.60 2.77 4.18
CA ALA A 142 -10.50 4.23 4.10
C ALA A 142 -11.70 4.85 3.37
N LEU A 143 -12.10 4.29 2.21
CA LEU A 143 -13.20 4.81 1.40
C LEU A 143 -14.58 4.47 1.99
N PHE A 144 -14.83 3.21 2.31
CA PHE A 144 -16.19 2.71 2.58
C PHE A 144 -16.56 2.73 4.06
N ARG A 145 -15.59 2.60 4.96
CA ARG A 145 -15.86 2.65 6.40
C ARG A 145 -15.52 4.00 7.01
N THR A 146 -14.35 4.55 6.71
CA THR A 146 -13.89 5.82 7.30
C THR A 146 -14.54 7.02 6.63
N LEU A 147 -14.54 7.07 5.29
CA LEU A 147 -15.16 8.16 4.53
C LEU A 147 -16.64 7.94 4.20
N LYS A 148 -17.14 6.73 4.47
CA LYS A 148 -18.55 6.32 4.34
C LYS A 148 -19.12 6.47 2.92
N PHE A 149 -18.30 6.26 1.90
CA PHE A 149 -18.84 6.05 0.55
C PHE A 149 -19.66 4.75 0.51
N ASP A 150 -20.68 4.71 -0.33
CA ASP A 150 -21.45 3.49 -0.53
C ASP A 150 -20.62 2.52 -1.38
N LEU A 151 -20.42 1.31 -0.87
CA LEU A 151 -19.69 0.27 -1.59
C LEU A 151 -20.39 -0.10 -2.90
N HIS A 152 -21.72 0.00 -2.96
CA HIS A 152 -22.49 -0.27 -4.17
C HIS A 152 -22.19 0.71 -5.31
N ASP A 153 -21.68 1.91 -5.02
CA ASP A 153 -21.29 2.87 -6.05
C ASP A 153 -20.16 2.34 -6.94
N LEU A 154 -19.33 1.41 -6.46
CA LEU A 154 -18.30 0.75 -7.28
C LEU A 154 -18.87 -0.14 -8.39
N LEU A 155 -20.14 -0.57 -8.26
CA LEU A 155 -20.78 -1.52 -9.16
C LEU A 155 -21.83 -0.86 -10.06
N LYS A 156 -22.08 0.43 -9.89
CA LYS A 156 -22.99 1.21 -10.72
C LYS A 156 -22.34 1.55 -12.06
N GLU A 157 -23.14 1.61 -13.11
CA GLU A 157 -22.70 2.25 -14.34
C GLU A 157 -22.48 3.75 -14.06
N ALA A 158 -21.38 4.29 -14.58
CA ALA A 158 -21.08 5.69 -14.36
C ALA A 158 -22.17 6.57 -15.00
N GLU A 159 -22.86 7.36 -14.20
CA GLU A 159 -23.78 8.36 -14.73
C GLU A 159 -23.01 9.33 -15.65
N PRO A 160 -23.65 9.83 -16.73
CA PRO A 160 -23.05 10.78 -17.64
C PRO A 160 -22.98 12.17 -17.01
N ILE A 161 -22.21 12.31 -15.93
CA ILE A 161 -21.88 13.58 -15.29
C ILE A 161 -20.70 14.19 -16.03
N SER A 162 -20.78 15.49 -16.34
CA SER A 162 -19.70 16.19 -17.04
C SER A 162 -18.42 16.14 -16.21
N LYS A 163 -17.27 16.09 -16.88
CA LYS A 163 -15.98 16.03 -16.18
C LYS A 163 -15.79 17.23 -15.23
N SER A 164 -16.31 18.40 -15.57
CA SER A 164 -16.23 19.61 -14.73
C SER A 164 -17.01 19.50 -13.42
N GLU A 165 -18.05 18.67 -13.36
CA GLU A 165 -18.90 18.50 -12.18
C GLU A 165 -18.41 17.40 -11.24
N ARG A 166 -17.43 16.59 -11.67
CA ARG A 166 -16.89 15.50 -10.87
C ARG A 166 -16.02 16.03 -9.73
N PRO A 167 -16.20 15.54 -8.48
CA PRO A 167 -15.42 16.00 -7.34
C PRO A 167 -13.95 15.57 -7.45
N TRP A 168 -13.08 16.34 -6.81
CA TRP A 168 -11.65 16.04 -6.72
C TRP A 168 -11.32 15.23 -5.46
N ILE A 169 -10.36 14.31 -5.60
CA ILE A 169 -9.67 13.66 -4.49
C ILE A 169 -8.16 13.79 -4.68
N LEU A 170 -7.47 14.21 -3.61
CA LEU A 170 -6.02 14.20 -3.53
C LEU A 170 -5.53 12.88 -2.91
N ILE A 171 -4.72 12.13 -3.65
CA ILE A 171 -4.04 10.93 -3.16
C ILE A 171 -2.55 11.23 -3.09
N TRP A 172 -2.06 11.53 -1.88
CA TRP A 172 -0.64 11.76 -1.67
C TRP A 172 0.09 10.43 -1.50
N GLY A 173 1.19 10.24 -2.23
CA GLY A 173 1.91 8.98 -2.27
C GLY A 173 1.20 7.89 -3.09
N GLY A 174 0.51 8.27 -4.17
CA GLY A 174 -0.30 7.34 -4.98
C GLY A 174 0.47 6.19 -5.64
N ALA A 175 1.81 6.25 -5.69
CA ALA A 175 2.65 5.13 -6.13
C ALA A 175 2.94 4.08 -5.04
N GLY A 176 2.51 4.28 -3.78
CA GLY A 176 2.51 3.22 -2.77
C GLY A 176 1.45 2.16 -3.07
N ILE A 177 1.55 0.96 -2.48
CA ILE A 177 0.62 -0.14 -2.78
C ILE A 177 -0.83 0.22 -2.43
N THR A 178 -1.06 0.86 -1.28
CA THR A 178 -2.38 1.38 -0.93
C THR A 178 -2.84 2.47 -1.91
N GLY A 179 -1.95 3.39 -2.27
CA GLY A 179 -2.20 4.44 -3.27
C GLY A 179 -2.64 3.90 -4.63
N VAL A 180 -2.03 2.81 -5.09
CA VAL A 180 -2.37 2.11 -6.34
C VAL A 180 -3.83 1.65 -6.35
N TYR A 181 -4.31 1.10 -5.23
CA TYR A 181 -5.71 0.68 -5.12
C TYR A 181 -6.66 1.85 -4.90
N LEU A 182 -6.25 2.86 -4.12
CA LEU A 182 -7.04 4.08 -3.92
C LEU A 182 -7.32 4.80 -5.24
N ILE A 183 -6.33 4.92 -6.14
CA ILE A 183 -6.52 5.56 -7.45
C ILE A 183 -7.58 4.80 -8.26
N GLN A 184 -7.49 3.47 -8.29
CA GLN A 184 -8.42 2.65 -9.07
C GLN A 184 -9.85 2.71 -8.50
N LEU A 185 -10.00 2.61 -7.18
CA LEU A 185 -11.31 2.69 -6.52
C LEU A 185 -11.91 4.09 -6.61
N ALA A 186 -11.12 5.14 -6.42
CA ALA A 186 -11.57 6.52 -6.58
C ALA A 186 -12.04 6.82 -8.01
N ARG A 187 -11.37 6.26 -9.02
CA ARG A 187 -11.79 6.37 -10.42
C ARG A 187 -13.17 5.74 -10.64
N LEU A 188 -13.41 4.56 -10.05
CA LEU A 188 -14.70 3.88 -10.12
C LEU A 188 -15.81 4.65 -9.39
N LEU A 189 -15.48 5.32 -8.29
CA LEU A 189 -16.38 6.25 -7.59
C LEU A 189 -16.59 7.60 -8.32
N GLY A 190 -16.04 7.77 -9.53
CA GLY A 190 -16.25 8.96 -10.35
C GLY A 190 -15.42 10.18 -9.98
N PHE A 191 -14.43 10.05 -9.07
CA PHE A 191 -13.56 11.16 -8.72
C PHE A 191 -12.59 11.52 -9.84
N ARG A 192 -12.25 12.82 -9.91
CA ARG A 192 -11.02 13.28 -10.56
C ARG A 192 -9.89 13.22 -9.56
N ILE A 193 -8.75 12.66 -9.99
CA ILE A 193 -7.70 12.27 -9.05
C ILE A 193 -6.47 13.14 -9.26
N ILE A 194 -6.02 13.77 -8.17
CA ILE A 194 -4.69 14.38 -8.07
C ILE A 194 -3.77 13.41 -7.34
N CYS A 195 -2.58 13.17 -7.88
CA CYS A 195 -1.60 12.27 -7.32
C CYS A 195 -0.22 12.92 -7.21
N ALA A 196 0.30 13.03 -5.99
CA ALA A 196 1.70 13.37 -5.76
C ALA A 196 2.54 12.09 -5.72
N ALA A 197 3.46 11.92 -6.68
CA ALA A 197 4.30 10.74 -6.81
C ALA A 197 5.67 11.09 -7.42
N SER A 198 6.65 10.19 -7.28
CA SER A 198 7.95 10.38 -7.94
C SER A 198 7.82 10.24 -9.46
N PRO A 199 8.63 10.97 -10.28
CA PRO A 199 8.48 11.02 -11.73
C PRO A 199 8.50 9.65 -12.41
N VAL A 200 9.34 8.73 -11.92
CA VAL A 200 9.44 7.34 -12.42
C VAL A 200 8.12 6.56 -12.35
N ASN A 201 7.15 7.00 -11.54
CA ASN A 201 5.85 6.36 -11.39
C ASN A 201 4.71 7.11 -12.09
N HIS A 202 4.97 8.26 -12.73
CA HIS A 202 3.91 9.11 -13.29
C HIS A 202 3.08 8.39 -14.36
N GLU A 203 3.73 7.67 -15.28
CA GLU A 203 3.01 6.89 -16.30
C GLU A 203 2.16 5.78 -15.67
N TYR A 204 2.70 5.10 -14.65
CA TYR A 204 1.98 4.04 -13.96
C TYR A 204 0.73 4.58 -13.25
N VAL A 205 0.84 5.63 -12.43
CA VAL A 205 -0.34 6.19 -11.74
C VAL A 205 -1.35 6.80 -12.71
N ARG A 206 -0.90 7.33 -13.85
CA ARG A 206 -1.78 7.77 -14.94
C ARG A 206 -2.60 6.60 -15.49
N SER A 207 -1.93 5.47 -15.77
CA SER A 207 -2.60 4.27 -16.30
C SER A 207 -3.66 3.70 -15.34
N LEU A 208 -3.57 4.00 -14.04
CA LEU A 208 -4.53 3.58 -13.02
C LEU A 208 -5.74 4.54 -12.89
N GLY A 209 -5.63 5.77 -13.41
CA GLY A 209 -6.70 6.77 -13.37
C GLY A 209 -6.33 8.14 -12.82
N ALA A 210 -5.07 8.36 -12.39
CA ALA A 210 -4.66 9.69 -11.92
C ALA A 210 -4.70 10.71 -13.08
N GLU A 211 -5.32 11.86 -12.84
CA GLU A 211 -5.51 12.91 -13.85
C GLU A 211 -4.44 14.00 -13.73
N VAL A 212 -4.31 14.59 -12.54
CA VAL A 212 -3.29 15.61 -12.23
C VAL A 212 -2.17 14.92 -11.47
N ILE A 213 -0.98 14.85 -12.06
CA ILE A 213 0.15 14.10 -11.49
C ILE A 213 1.30 15.06 -11.26
N LEU A 214 1.73 15.15 -10.01
CA LEU A 214 2.72 16.12 -9.56
C LEU A 214 3.97 15.39 -9.07
N ASP A 215 5.14 15.99 -9.33
CA ASP A 215 6.40 15.51 -8.79
C ASP A 215 6.46 15.80 -7.29
N ARG A 216 6.48 14.75 -6.47
CA ARG A 216 6.58 14.87 -5.00
C ARG A 216 7.85 15.56 -4.49
N TRP A 217 8.85 15.78 -5.35
CA TRP A 217 10.10 16.48 -5.00
C TRP A 217 10.05 17.98 -5.30
N THR A 218 8.98 18.46 -5.94
CA THR A 218 8.71 19.89 -6.09
C THR A 218 8.57 20.55 -4.70
N GLU A 219 8.94 21.82 -4.61
CA GLU A 219 8.86 22.57 -3.36
C GLU A 219 7.41 22.59 -2.82
N PRO A 220 7.19 22.40 -1.51
CA PRO A 220 5.85 22.25 -0.94
C PRO A 220 4.84 23.35 -1.28
N ARG A 221 5.23 24.63 -1.24
CA ARG A 221 4.33 25.74 -1.57
C ARG A 221 3.97 25.73 -3.05
N GLU A 222 4.93 25.43 -3.91
CA GLU A 222 4.69 25.26 -5.34
C GLU A 222 3.72 24.08 -5.61
N LEU A 223 3.86 22.95 -4.92
CA LEU A 223 2.92 21.84 -5.02
C LEU A 223 1.49 22.25 -4.66
N ILE A 224 1.32 22.95 -3.53
CA ILE A 224 0.01 23.45 -3.10
C ILE A 224 -0.57 24.38 -4.16
N GLU A 225 0.22 25.32 -4.67
CA GLU A 225 -0.21 26.25 -5.71
C GLU A 225 -0.63 25.54 -7.01
N GLN A 226 0.14 24.54 -7.44
CA GLN A 226 -0.20 23.73 -8.62
C GLN A 226 -1.52 22.98 -8.42
N ILE A 227 -1.77 22.43 -7.23
CA ILE A 227 -3.04 21.76 -6.90
C ILE A 227 -4.19 22.77 -6.93
N ARG A 228 -4.03 23.95 -6.33
CA ARG A 228 -5.06 25.00 -6.34
C ARG A 228 -5.40 25.44 -7.75
N ALA A 229 -4.38 25.74 -8.56
CA ALA A 229 -4.56 26.14 -9.95
C ALA A 229 -5.27 25.06 -10.79
N ALA A 230 -4.92 23.78 -10.59
CA ALA A 230 -5.52 22.67 -11.34
C ALA A 230 -6.98 22.39 -10.96
N THR A 231 -7.40 22.79 -9.74
CA THR A 231 -8.68 22.38 -9.15
C THR A 231 -9.63 23.55 -8.88
N GLY A 232 -9.18 24.79 -9.09
CA GLY A 232 -9.89 25.98 -8.63
C GLY A 232 -9.98 26.04 -7.10
N ASP A 233 -8.95 25.55 -6.40
CA ASP A 233 -8.92 25.40 -4.93
C ASP A 233 -10.09 24.55 -4.38
N ASN A 234 -10.66 23.64 -5.19
CA ASN A 234 -11.89 22.92 -4.88
C ASN A 234 -11.67 21.45 -4.43
N VAL A 235 -10.49 21.13 -3.90
CA VAL A 235 -10.25 19.81 -3.28
C VAL A 235 -10.88 19.80 -1.89
N THR A 236 -11.79 18.85 -1.65
CA THR A 236 -12.46 18.67 -0.34
C THR A 236 -12.18 17.31 0.28
N LEU A 237 -11.44 16.45 -0.40
CA LEU A 237 -11.06 15.13 0.08
C LEU A 237 -9.59 14.83 -0.21
N ALA A 238 -8.86 14.39 0.80
CA ALA A 238 -7.51 13.87 0.62
C ALA A 238 -7.25 12.59 1.42
N ILE A 239 -6.37 11.74 0.89
CA ILE A 239 -5.83 10.57 1.57
C ILE A 239 -4.30 10.62 1.47
N ASP A 240 -3.62 10.67 2.62
CA ASP A 240 -2.17 10.66 2.71
C ASP A 240 -1.65 9.25 3.02
N ASN A 241 -0.73 8.76 2.19
CA ASN A 241 -0.10 7.44 2.34
C ASN A 241 1.37 7.50 2.82
N VAL A 242 1.88 8.67 3.23
CA VAL A 242 3.33 8.88 3.40
C VAL A 242 3.72 9.20 4.83
N GLY A 243 3.10 10.19 5.47
CA GLY A 243 3.41 10.51 6.87
C GLY A 243 3.05 11.93 7.29
N SER A 244 3.37 12.25 8.54
CA SER A 244 2.95 13.50 9.20
C SER A 244 3.28 14.77 8.43
N GLU A 245 4.44 14.84 7.78
CA GLU A 245 4.86 16.04 7.04
C GLU A 245 4.02 16.28 5.78
N THR A 246 3.72 15.22 5.03
CA THR A 246 2.88 15.32 3.82
C THR A 246 1.40 15.43 4.16
N ALA A 247 0.98 14.89 5.31
CA ALA A 247 -0.36 15.11 5.85
C ALA A 247 -0.61 16.60 6.18
N ILE A 248 0.41 17.36 6.63
CA ILE A 248 0.31 18.82 6.79
C ILE A 248 0.06 19.49 5.43
N LEU A 249 0.76 19.07 4.38
CA LEU A 249 0.54 19.62 3.04
C LEU A 249 -0.86 19.31 2.51
N CYS A 250 -1.34 18.07 2.71
CA CYS A 250 -2.72 17.71 2.38
C CYS A 250 -3.73 18.58 3.14
N HIS A 251 -3.50 18.83 4.43
CA HIS A 251 -4.33 19.70 5.24
C HIS A 251 -4.39 21.13 4.67
N GLN A 252 -3.24 21.72 4.34
CA GLN A 252 -3.16 23.06 3.75
C GLN A 252 -3.85 23.18 2.38
N VAL A 253 -3.82 22.11 1.57
CA VAL A 253 -4.61 22.05 0.33
C VAL A 253 -6.11 22.08 0.63
N LEU A 254 -6.56 21.30 1.62
CA LEU A 254 -7.98 21.15 1.95
C LEU A 254 -8.58 22.39 2.61
N GLU A 255 -7.83 23.07 3.48
CA GLU A 255 -8.22 24.35 4.10
C GLU A 255 -8.55 25.40 3.04
N GLY A 256 -7.95 25.32 1.85
CA GLY A 256 -8.08 26.31 0.80
C GLY A 256 -7.44 27.64 1.16
N SER A 257 -7.73 28.68 0.38
CA SER A 257 -7.22 30.04 0.65
C SER A 257 -8.19 31.12 0.19
N THR A 258 -8.63 31.96 1.12
CA THR A 258 -9.54 33.08 0.85
C THR A 258 -8.88 34.09 -0.09
N SER A 259 -7.64 34.46 0.22
CA SER A 259 -6.85 35.41 -0.56
C SER A 259 -6.57 34.91 -1.98
N TRP A 260 -6.26 33.62 -2.14
CA TRP A 260 -6.03 33.00 -3.43
C TRP A 260 -7.31 32.99 -4.28
N ARG A 261 -8.46 32.60 -3.71
CA ARG A 261 -9.75 32.61 -4.42
C ARG A 261 -10.17 34.00 -4.85
N LYS A 262 -10.01 35.00 -3.98
CA LYS A 262 -10.31 36.40 -4.31
C LYS A 262 -9.44 36.89 -5.48
N LYS A 263 -8.16 36.55 -5.50
CA LYS A 263 -7.24 36.89 -6.60
C LYS A 263 -7.67 36.26 -7.94
N HIS A 264 -8.33 35.11 -7.91
CA HIS A 264 -8.76 34.38 -9.11
C HIS A 264 -10.27 34.49 -9.39
N SER A 265 -11.00 35.37 -8.67
CA SER A 265 -12.45 35.57 -8.81
C SER A 265 -13.27 34.27 -8.67
N ILE A 266 -12.92 33.44 -7.69
CA ILE A 266 -13.61 32.18 -7.37
C ILE A 266 -14.43 32.36 -6.09
N ASP A 267 -15.72 32.02 -6.15
CA ASP A 267 -16.61 32.05 -4.99
C ASP A 267 -16.42 30.82 -4.07
N ALA A 268 -16.71 30.98 -2.79
CA ALA A 268 -16.59 29.89 -1.82
C ALA A 268 -17.72 28.86 -1.99
N SER A 269 -17.37 27.59 -2.15
CA SER A 269 -18.32 26.52 -2.51
C SER A 269 -18.47 25.39 -1.49
N SER A 270 -17.64 25.33 -0.43
CA SER A 270 -17.78 24.36 0.66
C SER A 270 -17.05 24.86 1.90
N ASN A 271 -17.64 24.63 3.08
CA ASN A 271 -17.07 25.00 4.38
C ASN A 271 -16.33 23.84 5.08
N SER A 272 -16.40 22.62 4.54
CA SER A 272 -15.74 21.45 5.13
C SER A 272 -14.97 20.60 4.12
N ALA A 273 -13.95 19.93 4.65
CA ALA A 273 -13.09 19.00 3.93
C ALA A 273 -12.67 17.84 4.85
N ARG A 274 -12.19 16.74 4.26
CA ARG A 274 -11.81 15.53 5.01
C ARG A 274 -10.43 15.02 4.60
N LEU A 275 -9.58 14.68 5.57
CA LEU A 275 -8.25 14.10 5.37
C LEU A 275 -8.12 12.76 6.11
N VAL A 276 -7.89 11.68 5.38
CA VAL A 276 -7.48 10.39 5.96
C VAL A 276 -5.95 10.29 5.91
N ALA A 277 -5.29 10.35 7.07
CA ALA A 277 -3.85 10.16 7.17
C ALA A 277 -3.52 8.70 7.56
N LEU A 278 -3.01 7.91 6.63
CA LEU A 278 -2.79 6.46 6.82
C LEU A 278 -1.46 6.14 7.50
N ALA A 279 -0.41 6.93 7.24
CA ALA A 279 0.95 6.66 7.71
C ALA A 279 1.39 7.54 8.89
N GLY A 280 0.78 8.72 9.06
CA GLY A 280 1.08 9.60 10.18
C GLY A 280 0.19 10.84 10.19
N PHE A 281 -0.36 11.17 11.35
CA PHE A 281 -1.19 12.36 11.52
C PHE A 281 -0.34 13.64 11.47
N PRO A 282 -0.89 14.76 10.97
CA PRO A 282 -0.20 16.05 11.06
C PRO A 282 0.02 16.38 12.54
N LYS A 283 1.27 16.72 12.92
CA LYS A 283 1.63 16.96 14.34
C LYS A 283 1.13 18.32 14.83
N THR A 284 1.09 19.31 13.95
CA THR A 284 0.53 20.63 14.18
C THR A 284 -0.23 21.05 12.94
N THR A 285 -1.41 21.61 13.14
CA THR A 285 -2.27 22.17 12.10
C THR A 285 -2.72 23.53 12.63
N ASP A 286 -1.80 24.49 12.69
CA ASP A 286 -2.21 25.86 12.97
C ASP A 286 -3.01 26.31 11.76
N SER A 287 -4.33 26.35 11.91
CA SER A 287 -5.19 26.77 10.82
C SER A 287 -4.80 28.18 10.40
N ALA A 288 -4.47 28.32 9.12
CA ALA A 288 -4.07 29.61 8.59
C ALA A 288 -5.23 30.59 8.77
N SER A 289 -4.93 31.86 9.10
CA SER A 289 -5.93 32.93 9.13
C SER A 289 -6.65 33.13 7.79
N ASP A 290 -6.10 32.55 6.72
CA ASP A 290 -6.61 32.57 5.35
C ASP A 290 -7.42 31.31 4.96
N ALA A 291 -7.63 30.36 5.88
CA ALA A 291 -8.37 29.12 5.63
C ALA A 291 -9.85 29.41 5.31
N VAL A 292 -10.40 28.64 4.36
CA VAL A 292 -11.81 28.70 3.92
C VAL A 292 -12.63 27.54 4.48
N ARG A 293 -11.98 26.43 4.85
CA ARG A 293 -12.64 25.19 5.28
C ARG A 293 -12.09 24.67 6.59
N GLU A 294 -12.96 24.06 7.38
CA GLU A 294 -12.55 23.15 8.44
C GLU A 294 -12.19 21.78 7.86
N VAL A 295 -11.10 21.19 8.36
CA VAL A 295 -10.62 19.88 7.91
C VAL A 295 -10.83 18.83 9.00
N GLU A 296 -11.72 17.88 8.74
CA GLU A 296 -11.88 16.72 9.61
C GLU A 296 -10.79 15.68 9.34
N LEU A 297 -10.30 15.05 10.40
CA LEU A 297 -9.21 14.06 10.37
C LEU A 297 -9.69 12.69 10.89
N PRO A 298 -10.60 12.00 10.18
CA PRO A 298 -11.11 10.71 10.63
C PRO A 298 -10.01 9.64 10.66
N ARG A 299 -10.07 8.74 11.65
CA ARG A 299 -9.09 7.67 11.84
C ARG A 299 -9.53 6.36 11.20
N ILE A 300 -8.56 5.63 10.65
CA ILE A 300 -8.74 4.24 10.21
C ILE A 300 -8.34 3.28 11.35
N SER A 301 -9.03 2.14 11.45
CA SER A 301 -8.70 1.10 12.44
C SER A 301 -9.21 -0.26 11.97
N PHE A 302 -8.30 -1.20 11.69
CA PHE A 302 -8.69 -2.52 11.18
C PHE A 302 -9.41 -3.37 12.22
N SER A 303 -8.99 -3.31 13.50
CA SER A 303 -9.58 -4.09 14.59
C SER A 303 -11.02 -3.70 14.92
N THR A 304 -11.42 -2.47 14.58
CA THR A 304 -12.78 -1.96 14.83
C THR A 304 -13.61 -1.88 13.54
N THR A 305 -13.10 -2.37 12.42
CA THR A 305 -13.78 -2.21 11.12
C THR A 305 -13.73 -3.40 10.18
N PHE A 306 -12.68 -4.22 10.22
CA PHE A 306 -12.51 -5.34 9.30
C PHE A 306 -12.42 -6.67 10.05
N TYR A 307 -11.47 -6.79 10.99
CA TYR A 307 -11.29 -8.03 11.74
C TYR A 307 -12.41 -8.25 12.74
N GLY A 308 -13.13 -9.36 12.61
CA GLY A 308 -14.34 -9.65 13.39
C GLY A 308 -15.57 -8.80 13.04
N HIS A 309 -15.59 -8.11 11.88
CA HIS A 309 -16.72 -7.28 11.42
C HIS A 309 -17.24 -7.79 10.07
N SER A 310 -17.88 -8.96 10.08
CA SER A 310 -18.34 -9.66 8.87
C SER A 310 -19.42 -8.92 8.09
N ASP A 311 -20.16 -8.02 8.75
CA ASP A 311 -21.12 -7.09 8.13
C ASP A 311 -20.45 -6.15 7.11
N PHE A 312 -19.17 -5.85 7.31
CA PHE A 312 -18.38 -5.02 6.40
C PHE A 312 -17.39 -5.84 5.56
N SER A 313 -16.67 -6.79 6.16
CA SER A 313 -15.60 -7.50 5.46
C SER A 313 -16.12 -8.38 4.33
N LEU A 314 -17.28 -9.04 4.50
CA LEU A 314 -17.86 -9.92 3.48
C LEU A 314 -18.28 -9.15 2.22
N PRO A 315 -19.13 -8.09 2.29
CA PRO A 315 -19.49 -7.32 1.09
C PRO A 315 -18.27 -6.70 0.41
N LEU A 316 -17.28 -6.24 1.19
CA LEU A 316 -16.05 -5.66 0.66
C LEU A 316 -15.24 -6.68 -0.16
N LEU A 317 -15.02 -7.87 0.40
CA LEU A 317 -14.25 -8.93 -0.25
C LEU A 317 -14.97 -9.46 -1.50
N ASP A 318 -16.30 -9.61 -1.45
CA ASP A 318 -17.09 -10.04 -2.60
C ASP A 318 -17.06 -9.00 -3.73
N THR A 319 -17.13 -7.72 -3.38
CA THR A 319 -17.01 -6.61 -4.34
C THR A 319 -15.62 -6.59 -4.96
N PHE A 320 -14.56 -6.74 -4.18
CA PHE A 320 -13.20 -6.81 -4.71
C PHE A 320 -12.97 -8.01 -5.61
N HIS A 321 -13.49 -9.19 -5.24
CA HIS A 321 -13.44 -10.37 -6.09
C HIS A 321 -14.10 -10.10 -7.45
N ARG A 322 -15.30 -9.50 -7.46
CA ARG A 322 -16.00 -9.13 -8.69
C ARG A 322 -15.20 -8.15 -9.55
N LEU A 323 -14.67 -7.08 -8.94
CA LEU A 323 -13.91 -6.05 -9.67
C LEU A 323 -12.61 -6.60 -10.26
N LEU A 324 -11.92 -7.50 -9.56
CA LEU A 324 -10.72 -8.19 -10.06
C LEU A 324 -11.06 -9.13 -11.21
N ARG A 325 -12.11 -9.94 -11.06
CA ARG A 325 -12.59 -10.89 -12.08
C ARG A 325 -13.00 -10.17 -13.37
N GLU A 326 -13.67 -9.03 -13.25
CA GLU A 326 -14.11 -8.20 -14.39
C GLU A 326 -13.00 -7.28 -14.92
N GLY A 327 -11.82 -7.28 -14.28
CA GLY A 327 -10.67 -6.45 -14.69
C GLY A 327 -10.85 -4.94 -14.49
N GLN A 328 -11.85 -4.54 -13.70
CA GLN A 328 -12.14 -3.13 -13.36
C GLN A 328 -11.08 -2.53 -12.42
N ILE A 329 -10.51 -3.38 -11.55
CA ILE A 329 -9.28 -3.10 -10.81
C ILE A 329 -8.25 -4.19 -11.11
N ARG A 330 -6.98 -3.84 -10.99
CA ARG A 330 -5.84 -4.72 -11.26
C ARG A 330 -4.93 -4.81 -10.03
N PRO A 331 -4.33 -5.98 -9.78
CA PRO A 331 -3.27 -6.15 -8.80
C PRO A 331 -2.12 -5.17 -9.03
N ALA A 332 -1.44 -4.77 -7.97
CA ALA A 332 -0.25 -3.93 -8.08
C ALA A 332 0.90 -4.68 -8.79
N ARG A 333 1.84 -3.93 -9.39
CA ARG A 333 3.09 -4.54 -9.86
C ARG A 333 3.88 -5.12 -8.68
N TYR A 334 4.82 -5.99 -8.97
CA TYR A 334 5.60 -6.66 -7.93
C TYR A 334 7.03 -6.94 -8.38
N ASN A 335 7.91 -7.15 -7.40
CA ASN A 335 9.25 -7.69 -7.56
C ASN A 335 9.38 -8.92 -6.68
N VAL A 336 9.78 -10.04 -7.29
CA VAL A 336 10.04 -11.27 -6.55
C VAL A 336 11.46 -11.22 -5.98
N LEU A 337 11.59 -11.43 -4.68
CA LEU A 337 12.87 -11.58 -3.99
C LEU A 337 13.20 -13.08 -3.84
N PRO A 338 14.50 -13.45 -3.85
CA PRO A 338 14.93 -14.81 -3.63
C PRO A 338 14.83 -15.22 -2.16
N GLY A 339 14.98 -16.53 -1.90
CA GLY A 339 15.19 -17.07 -0.55
C GLY A 339 13.93 -17.45 0.23
N GLY A 340 12.72 -17.24 -0.31
CA GLY A 340 11.47 -17.58 0.38
C GLY A 340 11.45 -17.04 1.81
N LEU A 341 11.14 -17.89 2.80
CA LEU A 341 11.14 -17.48 4.21
C LEU A 341 12.49 -16.90 4.68
N THR A 342 13.64 -17.43 4.24
CA THR A 342 14.95 -16.92 4.67
C THR A 342 15.29 -15.57 4.04
N GLY A 343 14.62 -15.19 2.94
CA GLY A 343 14.76 -13.90 2.28
C GLY A 343 13.98 -12.75 2.93
N ILE A 344 13.08 -13.03 3.87
CA ILE A 344 12.17 -12.04 4.48
C ILE A 344 12.95 -10.90 5.12
N GLN A 345 13.93 -11.21 5.98
CA GLN A 345 14.69 -10.20 6.71
C GLN A 345 15.39 -9.22 5.76
N ALA A 346 16.04 -9.74 4.70
CA ALA A 346 16.70 -8.90 3.69
C ALA A 346 15.70 -8.01 2.94
N GLY A 347 14.50 -8.53 2.63
CA GLY A 347 13.42 -7.77 2.01
C GLY A 347 12.88 -6.65 2.91
N LEU A 348 12.73 -6.92 4.21
CA LEU A 348 12.28 -5.94 5.20
C LEU A 348 13.31 -4.83 5.42
N GLU A 349 14.61 -5.16 5.50
CA GLU A 349 15.67 -4.16 5.57
C GLU A 349 15.71 -3.28 4.32
N ARG A 350 15.40 -3.85 3.14
CA ARG A 350 15.27 -3.07 1.90
C ARG A 350 14.09 -2.09 1.96
N LEU A 351 12.94 -2.50 2.52
CA LEU A 351 11.81 -1.60 2.73
C LEU A 351 12.15 -0.48 3.73
N LYS A 352 12.74 -0.83 4.87
CA LYS A 352 13.15 0.10 5.91
C LYS A 352 14.15 1.15 5.41
N ALA A 353 15.07 0.76 4.53
CA ALA A 353 16.02 1.66 3.87
C ALA A 353 15.39 2.53 2.76
N GLY A 354 14.08 2.44 2.52
CA GLY A 354 13.41 3.18 1.44
C GLY A 354 13.80 2.71 0.03
N LYS A 355 14.42 1.53 -0.10
CA LYS A 355 14.90 0.95 -1.36
C LYS A 355 13.85 0.10 -2.08
N GLY A 356 12.58 0.32 -1.77
CA GLY A 356 11.45 -0.20 -2.54
C GLY A 356 11.34 0.52 -3.89
N ILE A 357 10.85 -0.18 -4.91
CA ILE A 357 10.51 0.46 -6.19
C ILE A 357 9.07 0.91 -6.08
N GLY A 358 8.82 2.20 -6.32
CA GLY A 358 7.45 2.71 -6.34
C GLY A 358 6.55 1.89 -7.26
N GLY A 359 5.32 1.67 -6.82
CA GLY A 359 4.33 0.85 -7.52
C GLY A 359 4.59 -0.65 -7.51
N HIS A 360 5.64 -1.15 -6.84
CA HIS A 360 5.97 -2.58 -6.78
C HIS A 360 5.93 -3.13 -5.35
N LYS A 361 5.14 -4.18 -5.15
CA LYS A 361 5.17 -4.98 -3.92
C LYS A 361 6.42 -5.86 -3.92
N LEU A 362 7.10 -6.00 -2.78
CA LEU A 362 8.13 -7.04 -2.65
C LEU A 362 7.45 -8.36 -2.27
N ILE A 363 7.61 -9.38 -3.11
CA ILE A 363 7.00 -10.69 -2.95
C ILE A 363 8.09 -11.74 -2.72
N LEU A 364 7.84 -12.74 -1.88
CA LEU A 364 8.67 -13.94 -1.78
C LEU A 364 7.81 -15.18 -2.09
N SER A 365 8.36 -16.11 -2.87
CA SER A 365 7.77 -17.43 -3.11
C SER A 365 8.14 -18.38 -1.97
N MET A 366 7.15 -19.10 -1.44
CA MET A 366 7.35 -20.11 -0.39
C MET A 366 7.97 -21.40 -0.93
N GLU A 367 7.82 -21.62 -2.24
CA GLU A 367 8.50 -22.67 -2.98
C GLU A 367 9.80 -22.10 -3.58
N GLU A 368 10.92 -22.80 -3.41
CA GLU A 368 12.13 -22.45 -4.15
C GLU A 368 11.88 -22.68 -5.64
N PRO A 369 12.14 -21.70 -6.52
CA PRO A 369 11.88 -21.87 -7.93
C PRO A 369 12.72 -23.03 -8.48
N VAL A 370 12.06 -24.01 -9.11
CA VAL A 370 12.74 -25.06 -9.89
C VAL A 370 13.53 -24.45 -11.07
N THR A 371 13.17 -23.24 -11.48
CA THR A 371 13.87 -22.44 -12.50
C THR A 371 13.72 -20.95 -12.17
N PRO A 372 14.80 -20.15 -12.20
CA PRO A 372 14.73 -18.73 -11.86
C PRO A 372 13.74 -17.99 -12.78
N PRO A 373 13.00 -16.98 -12.25
CA PRO A 373 12.09 -16.20 -13.08
C PRO A 373 12.87 -15.45 -14.16
N VAL A 374 12.34 -15.47 -15.39
CA VAL A 374 12.82 -14.60 -16.47
C VAL A 374 12.50 -13.17 -16.03
N ALA A 375 13.53 -12.39 -15.69
CA ALA A 375 13.37 -10.99 -15.39
C ALA A 375 12.83 -10.27 -16.63
N GLU A 376 11.64 -9.68 -16.55
CA GLU A 376 11.23 -8.71 -17.55
C GLU A 376 12.22 -7.53 -17.51
N PRO A 377 12.71 -7.07 -18.67
CA PRO A 377 13.67 -5.98 -18.71
C PRO A 377 13.03 -4.70 -18.18
N VAL A 378 13.50 -4.25 -17.03
CA VAL A 378 13.20 -2.90 -16.51
C VAL A 378 13.79 -1.90 -17.50
N PRO A 379 13.00 -0.97 -18.08
CA PRO A 379 13.54 0.06 -18.95
C PRO A 379 14.52 0.92 -18.18
N VAL A 380 15.81 0.86 -18.54
CA VAL A 380 16.82 1.77 -18.00
C VAL A 380 16.63 3.13 -18.68
N LEU A 381 15.82 3.99 -18.07
CA LEU A 381 15.74 5.40 -18.44
C LEU A 381 17.07 6.07 -18.08
N ARG A 382 17.95 6.24 -19.09
CA ARG A 382 19.11 7.13 -19.00
C ARG A 382 18.60 8.55 -18.74
N VAL A 383 18.69 8.99 -17.49
CA VAL A 383 18.55 10.41 -17.15
C VAL A 383 19.73 11.14 -17.78
N LEU A 384 19.50 11.74 -18.95
CA LEU A 384 20.43 12.69 -19.56
C LEU A 384 20.47 13.94 -18.66
N ARG A 385 21.38 13.96 -17.69
CA ARG A 385 21.79 15.19 -17.02
C ARG A 385 22.45 16.09 -18.07
N LYS A 386 21.71 17.04 -18.64
CA LYS A 386 22.31 18.18 -19.34
C LYS A 386 23.09 19.00 -18.31
N ARG A 387 24.39 18.75 -18.18
CA ARG A 387 25.31 19.68 -17.52
C ARG A 387 25.42 20.92 -18.41
N LYS A 388 24.97 22.08 -17.92
CA LYS A 388 25.39 23.38 -18.45
C LYS A 388 26.88 23.51 -18.16
N THR A 389 27.71 23.42 -19.17
CA THR A 389 29.14 23.77 -19.12
C THR A 389 29.24 25.29 -19.01
N ALA A 390 29.74 25.78 -17.88
CA ALA A 390 30.34 27.10 -17.80
C ALA A 390 31.78 26.97 -18.32
N GLN A 391 32.16 27.80 -19.29
CA GLN A 391 33.54 27.98 -19.72
C GLN A 391 34.36 28.52 -18.55
N VAL A 392 35.45 27.84 -18.22
CA VAL A 392 36.59 28.42 -17.51
C VAL A 392 37.84 27.94 -18.23
N GLU A 393 38.68 28.90 -18.55
CA GLU A 393 39.90 28.80 -19.33
C GLU A 393 40.92 27.83 -18.70
N ALA A 394 41.68 27.15 -19.56
CA ALA A 394 42.73 26.23 -19.18
C ALA A 394 44.05 26.98 -18.96
N GLU A 395 44.58 26.93 -17.73
CA GLU A 395 46.01 27.12 -17.47
C GLU A 395 46.68 25.75 -17.36
N GLU A 396 47.69 25.53 -18.19
CA GLU A 396 48.56 24.34 -18.17
C GLU A 396 49.44 24.34 -16.92
N VAL A 397 49.37 23.25 -16.13
CA VAL A 397 50.42 22.91 -15.17
C VAL A 397 50.91 21.49 -15.41
N VAL A 398 52.15 21.41 -15.87
CA VAL A 398 52.94 20.20 -16.14
C VAL A 398 53.20 19.43 -14.84
N VAL A 399 52.79 18.16 -14.78
CA VAL A 399 53.15 17.26 -13.67
C VAL A 399 54.19 16.24 -14.13
N LYS A 400 55.42 16.39 -13.62
CA LYS A 400 56.51 15.41 -13.71
C LYS A 400 56.16 14.15 -12.91
N ARG A 401 56.36 12.99 -13.55
CA ARG A 401 56.33 11.66 -12.92
C ARG A 401 57.51 11.50 -11.94
N GLN A 402 57.25 11.02 -10.73
CA GLN A 402 58.25 10.32 -9.93
C GLN A 402 57.71 8.99 -9.41
N ARG A 403 58.56 7.98 -9.59
CA ARG A 403 58.42 6.58 -9.18
C ARG A 403 58.41 6.47 -7.65
N VAL A 404 57.64 5.52 -7.13
CA VAL A 404 57.88 4.93 -5.81
C VAL A 404 58.37 3.50 -6.03
N VAL A 405 59.52 3.21 -5.44
CA VAL A 405 60.12 1.88 -5.29
C VAL A 405 60.02 1.52 -3.81
N ALA A 406 59.74 0.24 -3.57
CA ALA A 406 59.66 -0.51 -2.31
C ALA A 406 58.42 -0.24 -1.43
#